data_AF-A0AAW8RG66-F1
#
_entry.id   AF-A0AAW8RG66-F1
#
_cell.length_a   1.000
_cell.length_b   1.000
_cell.length_c   1.000
_cell.angle_alpha   90.00
_cell.angle_beta   90.00
_cell.angle_gamma   90.00
#
_symmetry.space_group_name_H-M   'P 1'
#
loop_
_entity.id
_entity.type
_entity.pdbx_description
1 polymer ?
#
loop_
_entity_poly.entity_id
_entity_poly.type
_entity_poly.pdbx_seq_one_letter_code
_entity_poly.pdbx_strand_id
1 'polypeptide(L)'
;MKLNPFIYWKKENNLYCFFEKFSKSPSFFKISAKKIETIEDILNNLVLVEMVSKKINYAFAIKDNQEVLYCKFLDCVINSEEFINKYILAKFILTKLKQSKFEIINYSNEFNSERLNETVVGFNGNEFLLEVFLGENQKYNNTPAGLNNKKGIKMNFSFQKDQLYQAGPFIELEKNGNYYFNLENYPKKIIKTIEKQTDFFNRDVSEVIIDFMVTGIMDYFSDYIAKESPLFNRSFIIDENNVHLTERFI
;
A
#
# COMPACT_ATOMS: atom_id res chain seq x y z
N MET A 1 -7.34 -17.11 -6.98
CA MET A 1 -6.01 -16.46 -7.13
C MET A 1 -6.00 -15.80 -8.47
N LYS A 2 -5.44 -14.60 -8.55
CA LYS A 2 -5.26 -13.85 -9.81
C LYS A 2 -3.78 -13.69 -10.12
N LEU A 3 -3.46 -13.53 -11.39
CA LEU A 3 -2.11 -13.12 -11.77
C LEU A 3 -1.83 -11.73 -11.18
N ASN A 4 -0.63 -11.50 -10.66
CA ASN A 4 -0.24 -10.17 -10.20
C ASN A 4 -0.38 -9.18 -11.38
N PRO A 5 -1.08 -8.04 -11.22
CA PRO A 5 -1.35 -7.13 -12.34
C PRO A 5 -0.10 -6.49 -12.93
N PHE A 6 1.06 -6.52 -12.26
CA PHE A 6 2.33 -6.11 -12.88
C PHE A 6 2.88 -7.12 -13.90
N ILE A 7 2.26 -8.29 -13.99
CA ILE A 7 2.62 -9.37 -14.89
C ILE A 7 1.53 -9.50 -15.96
N TYR A 8 1.95 -9.68 -17.21
CA TYR A 8 1.07 -10.11 -18.29
C TYR A 8 1.63 -11.39 -18.92
N TRP A 9 0.80 -12.09 -19.67
CA TRP A 9 1.20 -13.32 -20.34
C TRP A 9 0.72 -13.36 -21.79
N LYS A 10 1.38 -14.18 -22.60
CA LYS A 10 1.01 -14.50 -23.98
C LYS A 10 1.20 -15.99 -24.23
N LYS A 11 0.41 -16.58 -25.13
CA LYS A 11 0.59 -17.96 -25.58
C LYS A 11 1.32 -17.97 -26.92
N GLU A 12 2.49 -18.59 -26.96
CA GLU A 12 3.36 -18.66 -28.14
C GLU A 12 3.85 -20.11 -28.32
N ASN A 13 3.61 -20.75 -29.48
CA ASN A 13 4.16 -22.07 -29.81
C ASN A 13 4.02 -23.14 -28.71
N ASN A 14 2.82 -23.30 -28.16
CA ASN A 14 2.52 -24.19 -27.02
C ASN A 14 3.27 -23.83 -25.72
N LEU A 15 3.63 -22.57 -25.53
CA LEU A 15 4.18 -22.04 -24.29
C LEU A 15 3.31 -20.91 -23.76
N TYR A 16 3.05 -20.91 -22.45
CA TYR A 16 2.64 -19.72 -21.72
C TYR A 16 3.89 -18.91 -21.36
N CYS A 17 4.04 -17.73 -21.94
CA CYS A 17 5.15 -16.81 -21.72
C CYS A 17 4.72 -15.67 -20.79
N PHE A 18 5.44 -15.45 -19.69
CA PHE A 18 5.14 -14.41 -18.70
C PHE A 18 6.13 -13.26 -18.76
N PHE A 19 5.62 -12.04 -18.64
CA PHE A 19 6.36 -10.80 -18.83
C PHE A 19 5.97 -9.78 -17.76
N GLU A 20 6.90 -8.92 -17.40
CA GLU A 20 6.62 -7.78 -16.53
C GLU A 20 6.27 -6.56 -17.38
N LYS A 21 5.21 -5.82 -17.01
CA LYS A 21 4.63 -4.74 -17.83
C LYS A 21 5.61 -3.65 -18.29
N PHE A 22 6.68 -3.39 -17.55
CA PHE A 22 7.66 -2.35 -17.85
C PHE A 22 9.04 -2.88 -18.24
N SER A 23 9.25 -4.20 -18.21
CA SER A 23 10.55 -4.78 -18.54
C SER A 23 10.79 -4.76 -20.05
N LYS A 24 12.02 -4.44 -20.44
CA LYS A 24 12.49 -4.57 -21.83
C LYS A 24 12.98 -5.99 -22.17
N SER A 25 13.07 -6.86 -21.16
CA SER A 25 13.56 -8.23 -21.34
C SER A 25 12.50 -9.12 -22.02
N PRO A 26 12.92 -10.16 -22.75
CA PRO A 26 12.02 -11.25 -23.13
C PRO A 26 11.42 -11.90 -21.87
N SER A 27 10.39 -12.75 -22.06
CA SER A 27 9.67 -13.41 -20.96
C SER A 27 10.60 -13.97 -19.88
N PHE A 28 10.33 -13.68 -18.61
CA PHE A 28 11.15 -14.15 -17.48
C PHE A 28 10.85 -15.60 -17.08
N PHE A 29 9.72 -16.12 -17.52
CA PHE A 29 9.22 -17.46 -17.20
C PHE A 29 8.35 -18.00 -18.33
N LYS A 30 8.50 -19.30 -18.62
CA LYS A 30 7.75 -19.99 -19.67
C LYS A 30 7.29 -21.35 -19.15
N ILE A 31 6.06 -21.74 -19.48
CA ILE A 31 5.54 -23.08 -19.16
C ILE A 31 4.99 -23.75 -20.41
N SER A 32 5.28 -25.03 -20.58
CA SER A 32 4.71 -25.86 -21.64
C SER A 32 3.20 -26.01 -21.47
N ALA A 33 2.44 -25.54 -22.46
CA ALA A 33 1.00 -25.74 -22.57
C ALA A 33 0.62 -27.19 -22.95
N LYS A 34 1.59 -28.09 -23.18
CA LYS A 34 1.29 -29.51 -23.45
C LYS A 34 0.68 -30.25 -22.26
N LYS A 35 0.88 -29.75 -21.03
CA LYS A 35 0.38 -30.34 -19.78
C LYS A 35 -0.59 -29.42 -19.03
N ILE A 36 -0.85 -28.22 -19.55
CA ILE A 36 -1.58 -27.16 -18.88
C ILE A 36 -2.56 -26.57 -19.89
N GLU A 37 -3.85 -26.66 -19.59
CA GLU A 37 -4.90 -26.24 -20.51
C GLU A 37 -5.18 -24.76 -20.38
N THR A 38 -5.14 -24.24 -19.15
CA THR A 38 -5.56 -22.86 -18.83
C THR A 38 -4.53 -22.10 -18.00
N ILE A 39 -4.69 -20.77 -17.90
CA ILE A 39 -3.85 -19.96 -17.00
C ILE A 39 -4.23 -20.23 -15.54
N GLU A 40 -5.49 -20.56 -15.28
CA GLU A 40 -6.03 -20.92 -13.98
C GLU A 40 -5.31 -22.16 -13.41
N ASP A 41 -4.99 -23.16 -14.24
CA ASP A 41 -4.20 -24.33 -13.84
C ASP A 41 -2.81 -23.94 -13.31
N ILE A 42 -2.19 -22.92 -13.90
CA ILE A 42 -0.90 -22.38 -13.47
C ILE A 42 -1.05 -21.66 -12.12
N LEU A 43 -2.08 -20.82 -12.00
CA LEU A 43 -2.33 -20.01 -10.81
C LEU A 43 -2.78 -20.85 -9.60
N ASN A 44 -3.42 -21.99 -9.84
CA ASN A 44 -3.85 -22.92 -8.79
C ASN A 44 -2.74 -23.89 -8.36
N ASN A 45 -1.62 -23.95 -9.08
CA ASN A 45 -0.45 -24.74 -8.67
C ASN A 45 0.41 -23.97 -7.67
N LEU A 46 0.11 -24.12 -6.37
CA LEU A 46 0.77 -23.38 -5.28
C LEU A 46 2.30 -23.57 -5.24
N VAL A 47 2.80 -24.77 -5.52
CA VAL A 47 4.25 -25.05 -5.56
C VAL A 47 4.92 -24.24 -6.66
N LEU A 48 4.33 -24.24 -7.86
CA LEU A 48 4.82 -23.48 -9.00
C LEU A 48 4.78 -21.98 -8.72
N VAL A 49 3.66 -21.49 -8.18
CA VAL A 49 3.49 -20.08 -7.80
C VAL A 49 4.56 -19.66 -6.79
N GLU A 50 4.82 -20.46 -5.77
CA GLU A 50 5.84 -20.17 -4.75
C GLU A 50 7.25 -20.15 -5.37
N MET A 51 7.58 -21.14 -6.21
CA MET A 51 8.87 -21.21 -6.91
C MET A 51 9.10 -19.97 -7.78
N VAL A 52 8.11 -19.56 -8.58
CA VAL A 52 8.21 -18.39 -9.45
C VAL A 52 8.30 -17.12 -8.61
N SER A 53 7.50 -17.00 -7.54
CA SER A 53 7.53 -15.85 -6.62
C SER A 53 8.88 -15.68 -5.90
N LYS A 54 9.55 -16.79 -5.58
CA LYS A 54 10.92 -16.77 -5.06
C LYS A 54 11.90 -16.26 -6.12
N LYS A 55 11.79 -16.74 -7.36
CA LYS A 55 12.68 -16.35 -8.47
C LYS A 55 12.56 -14.85 -8.83
N ILE A 56 11.34 -14.31 -8.91
CA ILE A 56 11.11 -12.90 -9.29
C ILE A 56 11.18 -11.93 -8.10
N ASN A 57 11.23 -12.47 -6.89
CA ASN A 57 11.31 -11.75 -5.61
C ASN A 57 10.08 -10.88 -5.23
N TYR A 58 8.90 -11.20 -5.75
CA TYR A 58 7.58 -10.67 -5.35
C TYR A 58 6.51 -11.69 -5.70
N ALA A 59 5.26 -11.45 -5.30
CA ALA A 59 4.16 -12.39 -5.54
C ALA A 59 3.89 -12.55 -7.04
N PHE A 60 4.00 -13.77 -7.57
CA PHE A 60 3.63 -14.11 -8.94
C PHE A 60 2.11 -14.10 -9.13
N ALA A 61 1.39 -14.64 -8.16
CA ALA A 61 -0.06 -14.64 -8.09
C ALA A 61 -0.51 -14.06 -6.75
N ILE A 62 -1.66 -13.40 -6.75
CA ILE A 62 -2.24 -12.70 -5.60
C ILE A 62 -3.61 -13.28 -5.28
N LYS A 63 -4.10 -13.02 -4.07
CA LYS A 63 -5.50 -13.33 -3.74
C LYS A 63 -6.43 -12.34 -4.43
N ASP A 64 -7.65 -12.76 -4.69
CA ASP A 64 -8.61 -11.96 -5.46
C ASP A 64 -8.94 -10.64 -4.75
N ASN A 65 -9.03 -10.67 -3.42
CA ASN A 65 -9.24 -9.50 -2.57
C ASN A 65 -8.05 -8.53 -2.51
N GLN A 66 -6.84 -8.94 -2.94
CA GLN A 66 -5.67 -8.07 -3.01
C GLN A 66 -5.57 -7.30 -4.34
N GLU A 67 -6.37 -7.65 -5.34
CA GLU A 67 -6.30 -7.06 -6.68
C GLU A 67 -6.43 -5.54 -6.65
N VAL A 68 -7.36 -5.00 -5.85
CA VAL A 68 -7.59 -3.55 -5.71
C VAL A 68 -6.30 -2.84 -5.29
N LEU A 69 -5.60 -3.36 -4.29
CA LEU A 69 -4.36 -2.76 -3.78
C LEU A 69 -3.26 -2.79 -4.83
N TYR A 70 -3.04 -3.94 -5.48
CA TYR A 70 -2.00 -4.07 -6.51
C TYR A 70 -2.30 -3.24 -7.76
N CYS A 71 -3.57 -3.11 -8.16
CA CYS A 71 -3.97 -2.25 -9.28
C CYS A 71 -3.71 -0.78 -8.97
N LYS A 72 -4.00 -0.31 -7.75
CA LYS A 72 -3.67 1.07 -7.36
C LYS A 72 -2.17 1.35 -7.35
N PHE A 73 -1.35 0.40 -6.87
CA PHE A 73 0.11 0.52 -7.00
C PHE A 73 0.55 0.54 -8.47
N LEU A 74 -0.06 -0.27 -9.34
CA LEU A 74 0.22 -0.24 -10.77
C LEU A 74 -0.11 1.11 -11.38
N ASP A 75 -1.27 1.69 -11.06
CA ASP A 75 -1.69 2.99 -11.54
C ASP A 75 -0.73 4.10 -11.10
N CYS A 76 -0.24 4.06 -9.85
CA CYS A 76 0.79 4.98 -9.39
C CYS A 76 2.08 4.88 -10.23
N VAL A 77 2.49 3.66 -10.62
CA VAL A 77 3.67 3.48 -11.49
C VAL A 77 3.39 3.91 -12.93
N ILE A 78 2.20 3.65 -13.46
CA ILE A 78 1.81 4.08 -14.82
C ILE A 78 1.85 5.61 -14.91
N ASN A 79 1.33 6.28 -13.89
CA ASN A 79 1.21 7.74 -13.83
C ASN A 79 2.45 8.43 -13.26
N SER A 80 3.52 7.70 -12.93
CA SER A 80 4.76 8.34 -12.47
C SER A 80 5.39 9.15 -13.62
N GLU A 81 6.06 10.24 -13.24
CA GLU A 81 6.76 11.16 -14.14
C GLU A 81 7.63 10.46 -15.18
N GLU A 82 7.76 11.03 -16.38
CA GLU A 82 8.44 10.39 -17.51
C GLU A 82 9.92 10.05 -17.24
N PHE A 83 10.60 10.87 -16.43
CA PHE A 83 12.00 10.66 -16.08
C PHE A 83 12.21 9.52 -15.06
N ILE A 84 11.13 9.02 -14.43
CA ILE A 84 11.21 7.91 -13.49
C ILE A 84 11.23 6.59 -14.25
N ASN A 85 12.25 5.77 -13.98
CA ASN A 85 12.30 4.41 -14.53
C ASN A 85 11.22 3.52 -13.91
N LYS A 86 10.09 3.39 -14.61
CA LYS A 86 8.91 2.61 -14.19
C LYS A 86 9.21 1.14 -13.87
N TYR A 87 10.16 0.53 -14.57
CA TYR A 87 10.57 -0.85 -14.28
C TYR A 87 11.26 -0.97 -12.92
N ILE A 88 12.20 -0.06 -12.63
CA ILE A 88 12.89 -0.03 -11.34
C ILE A 88 11.89 0.27 -10.21
N LEU A 89 11.03 1.28 -10.40
CA LEU A 89 10.01 1.65 -9.42
C LEU A 89 9.07 0.48 -9.11
N ALA A 90 8.51 -0.17 -10.14
CA ALA A 90 7.64 -1.34 -9.98
C ALA A 90 8.31 -2.46 -9.20
N LYS A 91 9.52 -2.86 -9.60
CA LYS A 91 10.29 -3.92 -8.93
C LYS A 91 10.56 -3.58 -7.48
N PHE A 92 10.95 -2.34 -7.22
CA PHE A 92 11.27 -1.87 -5.88
C PHE A 92 10.05 -1.93 -4.97
N ILE A 93 8.91 -1.35 -5.37
CA ILE A 93 7.65 -1.39 -4.61
C ILE A 93 7.22 -2.83 -4.35
N LEU A 94 7.16 -3.67 -5.38
CA LEU A 94 6.73 -5.07 -5.25
C LEU A 94 7.63 -5.87 -4.28
N THR A 95 8.94 -5.62 -4.33
CA THR A 95 9.90 -6.25 -3.41
C THR A 95 9.68 -5.78 -1.97
N LYS A 96 9.48 -4.47 -1.76
CA LYS A 96 9.23 -3.91 -0.43
C LYS A 96 7.90 -4.36 0.15
N LEU A 97 6.85 -4.44 -0.67
CA LEU A 97 5.55 -4.99 -0.27
C LEU A 97 5.66 -6.46 0.17
N LYS A 98 6.42 -7.31 -0.55
CA LYS A 98 6.69 -8.70 -0.12
C LYS A 98 7.38 -8.76 1.24
N GLN A 99 8.24 -7.78 1.55
CA GLN A 99 8.98 -7.68 2.81
C GLN A 99 8.16 -7.07 3.95
N SER A 100 6.95 -6.58 3.68
CA SER A 100 6.10 -5.87 4.62
C SER A 100 5.06 -6.77 5.28
N LYS A 101 4.79 -6.50 6.56
CA LYS A 101 3.61 -6.97 7.28
C LYS A 101 2.61 -5.83 7.39
N PHE A 102 1.35 -6.09 7.07
CA PHE A 102 0.27 -5.13 7.31
C PHE A 102 -0.46 -5.49 8.60
N GLU A 103 -0.80 -4.47 9.39
CA GLU A 103 -1.64 -4.61 10.58
C GLU A 103 -2.69 -3.51 10.57
N ILE A 104 -3.97 -3.89 10.66
CA ILE A 104 -5.07 -2.94 10.80
C ILE A 104 -5.57 -3.01 12.23
N ILE A 105 -5.50 -1.88 12.92
CA ILE A 105 -5.87 -1.72 14.32
C ILE A 105 -7.08 -0.80 14.36
N ASN A 106 -8.24 -1.37 14.67
CA ASN A 106 -9.51 -0.64 14.64
C ASN A 106 -10.05 -0.39 16.05
N TYR A 107 -10.05 0.88 16.45
CA TYR A 107 -10.65 1.42 17.68
C TYR A 107 -11.89 2.28 17.40
N SER A 108 -12.30 2.36 16.14
CA SER A 108 -13.53 3.01 15.72
C SER A 108 -14.73 2.11 16.00
N ASN A 109 -15.78 2.69 16.58
CA ASN A 109 -17.08 2.02 16.66
C ASN A 109 -17.94 2.30 15.42
N GLU A 110 -17.50 3.22 14.55
CA GLU A 110 -18.24 3.73 13.39
C GLU A 110 -17.83 3.02 12.08
N PHE A 111 -16.71 2.31 12.05
CA PHE A 111 -16.15 1.77 10.82
C PHE A 111 -15.89 0.27 10.88
N ASN A 112 -16.48 -0.49 9.95
CA ASN A 112 -16.18 -1.90 9.75
C ASN A 112 -14.91 -2.06 8.90
N SER A 113 -13.83 -2.58 9.49
CA SER A 113 -12.54 -2.77 8.83
C SER A 113 -12.36 -4.11 8.12
N GLU A 114 -13.41 -4.92 7.97
CA GLU A 114 -13.35 -6.24 7.31
C GLU A 114 -12.78 -6.17 5.89
N ARG A 115 -13.31 -5.27 5.06
CA ARG A 115 -12.82 -5.08 3.68
C ARG A 115 -11.33 -4.69 3.62
N LEU A 116 -10.90 -3.81 4.55
CA LEU A 116 -9.48 -3.44 4.65
C LEU A 116 -8.63 -4.64 5.07
N ASN A 117 -9.07 -5.39 6.08
CA ASN A 117 -8.40 -6.60 6.55
C ASN A 117 -8.22 -7.59 5.41
N GLU A 118 -9.27 -7.90 4.67
CA GLU A 118 -9.21 -8.78 3.51
C GLU A 118 -8.21 -8.30 2.46
N THR A 119 -8.21 -7.00 2.15
CA THR A 119 -7.32 -6.40 1.14
C THR A 119 -5.83 -6.58 1.46
N VAL A 120 -5.48 -6.63 2.74
CA VAL A 120 -4.08 -6.75 3.20
C VAL A 120 -3.76 -8.13 3.83
N VAL A 121 -4.72 -9.06 3.83
CA VAL A 121 -4.52 -10.40 4.37
C VAL A 121 -3.42 -11.13 3.59
N GLY A 122 -2.48 -11.74 4.30
CA GLY A 122 -1.41 -12.55 3.71
C GLY A 122 -0.12 -11.78 3.41
N PHE A 123 -0.08 -10.46 3.61
CA PHE A 123 1.18 -9.74 3.68
C PHE A 123 1.83 -10.00 5.05
N ASN A 124 2.79 -10.93 5.08
CA ASN A 124 3.41 -11.45 6.31
C ASN A 124 4.94 -11.31 6.29
N GLY A 125 5.45 -10.25 5.68
CA GLY A 125 6.87 -9.96 5.64
C GLY A 125 7.49 -9.64 7.00
N ASN A 126 8.82 -9.71 7.07
CA ASN A 126 9.54 -9.57 8.33
C ASN A 126 10.43 -8.34 8.46
N GLU A 127 10.57 -7.54 7.40
CA GLU A 127 11.46 -6.37 7.41
C GLU A 127 10.72 -5.09 7.79
N PHE A 128 9.53 -4.90 7.21
CA PHE A 128 8.75 -3.67 7.38
C PHE A 128 7.41 -3.94 8.06
N LEU A 129 6.97 -2.99 8.88
CA LEU A 129 5.63 -2.97 9.45
C LEU A 129 4.84 -1.79 8.88
N LEU A 130 3.64 -2.06 8.35
CA LEU A 130 2.73 -1.06 7.82
C LEU A 130 1.45 -1.11 8.66
N GLU A 131 1.35 -0.23 9.65
CA GLU A 131 0.21 -0.18 10.58
C GLU A 131 -0.82 0.83 10.11
N VAL A 132 -2.09 0.43 10.09
CA VAL A 132 -3.24 1.29 9.78
C VAL A 132 -4.10 1.38 11.02
N PHE A 133 -4.18 2.57 11.60
CA PHE A 133 -4.95 2.83 12.81
C PHE A 133 -6.25 3.57 12.48
N LEU A 134 -7.37 3.01 12.91
CA LEU A 134 -8.71 3.52 12.66
C LEU A 134 -9.35 3.90 13.99
N GLY A 135 -9.75 5.15 14.20
CA GLY A 135 -10.39 5.59 15.46
C GLY A 135 -10.15 7.05 15.81
N GLU A 136 -10.51 7.44 17.03
CA GLU A 136 -10.31 8.82 17.49
C GLU A 136 -8.85 9.11 17.90
N ASN A 137 -8.43 10.37 17.68
CA ASN A 137 -7.08 10.85 18.01
C ASN A 137 -6.62 10.52 19.45
N GLN A 138 -7.54 10.58 20.43
CA GLN A 138 -7.18 10.38 21.84
C GLN A 138 -6.86 8.93 22.20
N LYS A 139 -7.34 7.94 21.42
CA LYS A 139 -7.04 6.52 21.66
C LYS A 139 -5.67 6.10 21.12
N TYR A 140 -5.06 6.88 20.22
CA TYR A 140 -3.74 6.55 19.64
C TYR A 140 -2.59 6.63 20.64
N ASN A 141 -2.73 7.44 21.70
CA ASN A 141 -1.68 7.73 22.68
C ASN A 141 -1.50 6.61 23.73
N ASN A 142 -2.51 5.75 23.86
CA ASN A 142 -2.55 4.68 24.87
C ASN A 142 -2.32 3.29 24.29
N THR A 143 -2.20 3.16 22.96
CA THR A 143 -1.81 1.90 22.34
C THR A 143 -0.29 1.84 22.38
N PRO A 144 0.32 0.88 23.10
CA PRO A 144 1.75 0.64 22.96
C PRO A 144 2.02 0.44 21.48
N ALA A 145 3.01 1.17 20.93
CA ALA A 145 3.61 0.78 19.65
C ALA A 145 3.77 -0.73 19.70
N GLY A 146 3.29 -1.45 18.68
CA GLY A 146 3.47 -2.89 18.64
C GLY A 146 4.91 -3.20 19.05
N LEU A 147 5.09 -4.11 20.00
CA LEU A 147 6.36 -4.57 20.60
C LEU A 147 7.36 -5.15 19.57
N ASN A 148 7.19 -4.82 18.30
CA ASN A 148 7.94 -5.28 17.16
C ASN A 148 9.08 -4.31 16.89
N ASN A 149 10.31 -4.82 17.04
CA ASN A 149 11.55 -4.15 16.63
C ASN A 149 11.69 -4.05 15.10
N LYS A 150 10.64 -3.67 14.37
CA LYS A 150 10.60 -3.54 12.90
C LYS A 150 10.53 -2.08 12.52
N LYS A 151 11.26 -1.71 11.45
CA LYS A 151 11.13 -0.40 10.83
C LYS A 151 9.81 -0.34 10.05
N GLY A 152 9.16 0.80 9.92
CA GLY A 152 7.82 0.82 9.32
C GLY A 152 7.16 2.17 9.23
N ILE A 153 5.84 2.17 8.94
CA ILE A 153 5.00 3.36 9.00
C ILE A 153 3.71 3.06 9.75
N LYS A 154 3.21 4.08 10.45
CA LYS A 154 1.88 4.14 11.06
C LYS A 154 1.03 5.16 10.31
N MET A 155 -0.12 4.71 9.82
CA MET A 155 -1.08 5.53 9.07
C MET A 155 -2.35 5.71 9.90
N ASN A 156 -2.64 6.94 10.32
CA ASN A 156 -3.76 7.24 11.20
C ASN A 156 -4.98 7.74 10.42
N PHE A 157 -6.16 7.22 10.75
CA PHE A 157 -7.43 7.61 10.17
C PHE A 157 -8.48 7.77 11.26
N SER A 158 -9.14 8.91 11.28
CA SER A 158 -10.22 9.20 12.23
C SER A 158 -11.53 9.48 11.52
N PHE A 159 -12.62 9.10 12.18
CA PHE A 159 -13.96 9.11 11.63
C PHE A 159 -14.87 10.02 12.43
N GLN A 160 -15.89 10.54 11.77
CA GLN A 160 -17.01 11.22 12.38
C GLN A 160 -18.28 10.85 11.61
N LYS A 161 -19.26 10.25 12.29
CA LYS A 161 -20.55 9.83 11.68
C LYS A 161 -20.33 8.93 10.45
N ASP A 162 -19.49 7.91 10.60
CA ASP A 162 -19.12 6.93 9.55
C ASP A 162 -18.35 7.51 8.35
N GLN A 163 -18.00 8.80 8.38
CA GLN A 163 -17.22 9.46 7.33
C GLN A 163 -15.78 9.67 7.79
N LEU A 164 -14.85 9.64 6.84
CA LEU A 164 -13.46 9.97 7.10
C LEU A 164 -13.34 11.47 7.40
N TYR A 165 -12.91 11.79 8.62
CA TYR A 165 -12.72 13.16 9.10
C TYR A 165 -11.24 13.59 9.03
N GLN A 166 -10.31 12.66 9.25
CA GLN A 166 -8.89 12.96 9.20
C GLN A 166 -8.11 11.79 8.60
N ALA A 167 -7.16 12.10 7.72
CA ALA A 167 -6.13 11.17 7.27
C ALA A 167 -4.75 11.72 7.65
N GLY A 168 -3.94 10.90 8.30
CA GLY A 168 -2.63 11.27 8.82
C GLY A 168 -2.68 11.91 10.23
N PRO A 169 -1.51 12.25 10.79
CA PRO A 169 -0.20 12.17 10.15
C PRO A 169 0.21 10.72 9.91
N PHE A 170 1.07 10.53 8.91
CA PHE A 170 1.79 9.28 8.74
C PHE A 170 3.08 9.38 9.55
N ILE A 171 3.45 8.33 10.27
CA ILE A 171 4.58 8.38 11.21
C ILE A 171 5.52 7.23 10.90
N GLU A 172 6.81 7.51 10.80
CA GLU A 172 7.82 6.47 10.64
C GLU A 172 8.10 5.76 11.98
N LEU A 173 8.16 4.44 11.92
CA LEU A 173 8.48 3.54 13.04
C LEU A 173 9.97 3.20 12.98
N GLU A 174 10.72 3.45 14.06
CA GLU A 174 12.10 2.96 14.17
C GLU A 174 12.19 1.55 14.75
N LYS A 175 13.29 0.88 14.39
CA LYS A 175 13.75 -0.33 15.05
C LYS A 175 14.04 0.04 16.51
N ASN A 176 13.23 -0.47 17.46
CA ASN A 176 13.21 -0.21 18.92
C ASN A 176 11.92 0.48 19.42
N GLY A 177 10.92 0.69 18.56
CA GLY A 177 9.60 1.19 19.00
C GLY A 177 9.56 2.69 19.29
N ASN A 178 10.65 3.41 18.98
CA ASN A 178 10.63 4.87 18.96
C ASN A 178 9.98 5.34 17.65
N TYR A 179 9.03 6.26 17.76
CA TYR A 179 8.51 6.98 16.60
C TYR A 179 9.54 8.04 16.21
N TYR A 180 9.97 8.05 14.94
CA TYR A 180 11.04 8.97 14.47
C TYR A 180 10.67 10.44 14.72
N PHE A 181 9.38 10.74 14.75
CA PHE A 181 8.88 12.04 15.16
C PHE A 181 7.65 11.89 16.05
N ASN A 182 7.75 12.35 17.30
CA ASN A 182 6.58 12.64 18.11
C ASN A 182 5.93 13.94 17.61
N LEU A 183 5.38 13.87 16.39
CA LEU A 183 4.77 15.00 15.72
C LEU A 183 3.58 15.57 16.50
N GLU A 184 3.04 14.84 17.47
CA GLU A 184 1.82 15.22 18.20
C GLU A 184 2.01 16.42 19.12
N ASN A 185 3.27 16.73 19.48
CA ASN A 185 3.59 17.88 20.32
C ASN A 185 3.85 19.18 19.54
N TYR A 186 3.77 19.14 18.22
CA TYR A 186 4.08 20.28 17.38
C TYR A 186 2.82 21.05 16.95
N PRO A 187 2.87 22.39 16.93
CA PRO A 187 1.74 23.20 16.49
C PRO A 187 1.40 22.87 15.03
N LYS A 188 0.13 22.54 14.79
CA LYS A 188 -0.41 22.33 13.44
C LYS A 188 -0.63 23.69 12.78
N LYS A 189 -0.22 23.84 11.53
CA LYS A 189 -0.58 24.99 10.70
C LYS A 189 -1.31 24.51 9.46
N ILE A 190 -2.45 25.13 9.15
CA ILE A 190 -3.11 24.92 7.85
C ILE A 190 -2.23 25.57 6.78
N ILE A 191 -1.72 24.75 5.87
CA ILE A 191 -0.86 25.18 4.77
C ILE A 191 -1.69 25.44 3.51
N LYS A 192 -2.72 24.63 3.30
CA LYS A 192 -3.58 24.74 2.12
C LYS A 192 -5.00 24.31 2.45
N THR A 193 -5.96 24.99 1.87
CA THR A 193 -7.36 24.57 1.85
C THR A 193 -7.77 24.43 0.40
N ILE A 194 -8.42 23.31 0.08
CA ILE A 194 -9.02 23.07 -1.24
C ILE A 194 -10.47 22.63 -1.06
N GLU A 195 -11.29 22.91 -2.07
CA GLU A 195 -12.65 22.40 -2.13
C GLU A 195 -12.64 20.86 -2.14
N LYS A 196 -13.52 20.26 -1.36
CA LYS A 196 -13.67 18.81 -1.26
C LYS A 196 -14.20 18.27 -2.58
N GLN A 197 -13.43 17.39 -3.21
CA GLN A 197 -13.87 16.68 -4.41
C GLN A 197 -14.94 15.65 -4.03
N THR A 198 -16.21 16.03 -4.19
CA THR A 198 -17.36 15.21 -3.78
C THR A 198 -17.33 13.81 -4.37
N ASP A 199 -16.98 13.67 -5.65
CA ASP A 199 -16.88 12.37 -6.34
C ASP A 199 -15.86 11.43 -5.68
N PHE A 200 -14.76 11.97 -5.15
CA PHE A 200 -13.73 11.18 -4.49
C PHE A 200 -14.20 10.67 -3.12
N PHE A 201 -14.84 11.54 -2.32
CA PHE A 201 -15.24 11.25 -0.95
C PHE A 201 -16.61 10.56 -0.81
N ASN A 202 -17.41 10.52 -1.89
CA ASN A 202 -18.67 9.76 -1.93
C ASN A 202 -18.47 8.26 -2.21
N ARG A 203 -17.23 7.82 -2.48
CA ARG A 203 -16.90 6.40 -2.61
C ARG A 203 -16.92 5.69 -1.25
N ASP A 204 -16.86 4.36 -1.30
CA ASP A 204 -16.70 3.55 -0.09
C ASP A 204 -15.48 4.00 0.72
N VAL A 205 -15.66 4.21 2.03
CA VAL A 205 -14.61 4.76 2.89
C VAL A 205 -13.38 3.86 2.94
N SER A 206 -13.54 2.54 2.79
CA SER A 206 -12.39 1.63 2.69
C SER A 206 -11.55 1.92 1.44
N GLU A 207 -12.18 2.25 0.30
CA GLU A 207 -11.45 2.61 -0.92
C GLU A 207 -10.67 3.91 -0.77
N VAL A 208 -11.27 4.90 -0.09
CA VAL A 208 -10.61 6.17 0.22
C VAL A 208 -9.40 5.92 1.13
N ILE A 209 -9.54 5.10 2.17
CA ILE A 209 -8.43 4.72 3.05
C ILE A 209 -7.34 3.98 2.27
N ILE A 210 -7.70 3.06 1.37
CA ILE A 210 -6.73 2.36 0.51
C ILE A 210 -5.98 3.36 -0.39
N ASP A 211 -6.62 4.39 -0.93
CA ASP A 211 -5.95 5.43 -1.73
C ASP A 211 -4.92 6.20 -0.91
N PHE A 212 -5.27 6.59 0.33
CA PHE A 212 -4.32 7.21 1.25
C PHE A 212 -3.19 6.26 1.63
N MET A 213 -3.49 4.98 1.89
CA MET A 213 -2.48 3.96 2.21
C MET A 213 -1.48 3.77 1.07
N VAL A 214 -1.97 3.61 -0.17
CA VAL A 214 -1.11 3.46 -1.36
C VAL A 214 -0.22 4.67 -1.52
N THR A 215 -0.78 5.87 -1.40
CA THR A 215 -0.02 7.13 -1.50
C THR A 215 1.06 7.22 -0.42
N GLY A 216 0.71 6.94 0.84
CA GLY A 216 1.66 6.95 1.96
C GLY A 216 2.77 5.90 1.83
N ILE A 217 2.44 4.68 1.37
CA ILE A 217 3.42 3.61 1.14
C ILE A 217 4.35 3.94 -0.02
N MET A 218 3.81 4.48 -1.11
CA MET A 218 4.60 4.93 -2.26
C MET A 218 5.63 5.97 -1.84
N ASP A 219 5.19 6.97 -1.08
CA ASP A 219 6.05 8.05 -0.61
C ASP A 219 7.11 7.53 0.38
N TYR A 220 6.71 6.72 1.36
CA TYR A 220 7.62 6.09 2.31
C TYR A 220 8.73 5.26 1.64
N PHE A 221 8.37 4.44 0.66
CA PHE A 221 9.36 3.64 -0.03
C PHE A 221 10.21 4.50 -0.97
N SER A 222 9.66 5.56 -1.55
CA SER A 222 10.43 6.49 -2.37
C SER A 222 11.54 7.21 -1.59
N ASP A 223 11.37 7.41 -0.28
CA ASP A 223 12.39 7.98 0.62
C ASP A 223 13.62 7.11 0.82
N TYR A 224 13.54 5.81 0.56
CA TYR A 224 14.76 5.01 0.48
C TYR A 224 15.62 5.35 -0.74
N ILE A 225 15.10 6.23 -1.61
CA ILE A 225 15.72 6.75 -2.82
C ILE A 225 15.90 8.28 -2.71
N ALA A 226 15.12 9.01 -1.91
CA ALA A 226 15.13 10.47 -1.72
C ALA A 226 15.32 10.90 -0.25
N LYS A 227 15.90 12.07 0.02
CA LYS A 227 16.47 12.37 1.36
C LYS A 227 15.45 12.70 2.47
N GLU A 228 14.21 13.10 2.15
CA GLU A 228 13.14 13.41 3.12
C GLU A 228 11.74 13.33 2.46
N SER A 229 10.77 12.64 3.10
CA SER A 229 9.38 12.57 2.63
C SER A 229 8.55 13.74 3.16
N PRO A 230 7.82 14.42 2.27
CA PRO A 230 6.90 15.48 2.66
C PRO A 230 5.62 14.98 3.36
N LEU A 231 5.24 13.69 3.26
CA LEU A 231 3.97 13.20 3.81
C LEU A 231 3.99 12.90 5.31
N PHE A 232 5.14 12.58 5.91
CA PHE A 232 5.19 12.23 7.34
C PHE A 232 4.79 13.40 8.25
N ASN A 233 5.06 14.64 7.84
CA ASN A 233 4.73 15.83 8.65
C ASN A 233 3.34 16.40 8.35
N ARG A 234 2.56 15.77 7.47
CA ARG A 234 1.31 16.32 6.95
C ARG A 234 0.10 15.50 7.37
N SER A 235 -1.01 16.18 7.64
CA SER A 235 -2.32 15.55 7.82
C SER A 235 -3.40 16.29 7.04
N PHE A 236 -4.43 15.57 6.62
CA PHE A 236 -5.59 16.10 5.94
C PHE A 236 -6.76 16.12 6.92
N ILE A 237 -7.32 17.30 7.19
CA ILE A 237 -8.58 17.45 7.92
C ILE A 237 -9.67 17.67 6.88
N ILE A 238 -10.71 16.86 6.93
CA ILE A 238 -11.78 16.81 5.94
C ILE A 238 -13.06 17.26 6.65
N ASP A 239 -13.63 18.38 6.21
CA ASP A 239 -14.93 18.85 6.68
C ASP A 239 -16.02 18.62 5.62
N GLU A 240 -17.17 19.26 5.78
CA GLU A 240 -18.30 19.13 4.86
C GLU A 240 -17.93 19.57 3.44
N ASN A 241 -17.17 20.66 3.29
CA ASN A 241 -16.95 21.37 2.02
C ASN A 241 -15.49 21.41 1.58
N ASN A 242 -14.54 21.15 2.48
CA ASN A 242 -13.12 21.40 2.26
C ASN A 242 -12.24 20.23 2.72
N VAL A 243 -11.06 20.18 2.12
CA VAL A 243 -9.91 19.42 2.61
C VAL A 243 -8.81 20.40 2.98
N HIS A 244 -8.39 20.36 4.24
CA HIS A 244 -7.32 21.18 4.78
C HIS A 244 -6.04 20.34 4.89
N LEU A 245 -5.04 20.70 4.12
CA LEU A 245 -3.68 20.22 4.32
C LEU A 245 -3.07 20.97 5.51
N THR A 246 -2.73 20.21 6.54
CA THR A 246 -2.03 20.70 7.73
C THR A 246 -0.63 20.14 7.75
N GLU A 247 0.33 20.95 8.17
CA GLU A 247 1.71 20.53 8.39
C GLU A 247 2.09 20.78 9.85
N ARG A 248 2.89 19.88 10.39
CA ARG A 248 3.43 19.95 11.74
C ARG A 248 4.88 20.44 11.59
N PHE A 249 5.20 21.57 12.24
CA PHE A 249 6.57 22.11 12.23
C PHE A 249 7.47 21.22 13.08
N ILE A 250 8.72 20.99 12.67
CA ILE A 250 9.76 20.30 13.46
C ILE A 250 10.62 21.34 14.18
#